data_AF-Q02W03-F1
#
_entry.id   AF-Q02W03-F1
#
_cell.length_a   1.000
_cell.length_b   1.000
_cell.length_c   1.000
_cell.angle_alpha   90.00
_cell.angle_beta   90.00
_cell.angle_gamma   90.00
#
_symmetry.space_group_name_H-M   'P 1'
#
loop_
_entity.id
_entity.type
_entity.pdbx_description
1 polymer ?
#
loop_
_entity_poly.entity_id
_entity_poly.type
_entity_poly.pdbx_seq_one_letter_code
_entity_poly.pdbx_strand_id
1 'polypeptide(L)'
;MENIKRKSIKGCILLESLISMALLSFLVTFLLSALTNSRQQEVQENQQIESLNVAQMAIESQLMELSLNGSVIKIRQDSTETIISDHGKEILRLEAQN
;
A
#
# COMPACT_ATOMS: atom_id res chain seq x y z
N MET A 1 34.32 -12.17 -49.29
CA MET A 1 33.77 -10.94 -48.66
C MET A 1 32.28 -11.06 -48.27
N GLU A 2 31.43 -11.71 -49.06
CA GLU A 2 29.97 -11.81 -48.78
C GLU A 2 29.60 -12.47 -47.43
N ASN A 3 30.30 -13.55 -47.05
CA ASN A 3 29.97 -14.30 -45.84
C ASN A 3 30.22 -13.50 -44.53
N ILE A 4 31.21 -12.61 -44.55
CA ILE A 4 31.54 -11.72 -43.42
C ILE A 4 30.46 -10.65 -43.24
N LYS A 5 30.01 -10.02 -44.34
CA LYS A 5 28.90 -9.05 -44.32
C LYS A 5 27.58 -9.68 -43.85
N ARG A 6 27.29 -10.92 -44.25
CA ARG A 6 26.07 -11.62 -43.80
C ARG A 6 26.12 -11.98 -42.31
N LYS A 7 27.29 -12.37 -41.78
CA LYS A 7 27.49 -12.60 -40.34
C LYS A 7 27.36 -11.31 -39.52
N SER A 8 27.91 -10.19 -40.00
CA SER A 8 27.82 -8.91 -39.29
C SER A 8 26.38 -8.38 -39.20
N ILE A 9 25.58 -8.52 -40.26
CA ILE A 9 24.16 -8.15 -40.26
C ILE A 9 23.36 -9.00 -39.27
N LYS A 10 23.57 -10.32 -39.28
CA LYS A 10 22.93 -11.23 -38.31
C LYS A 10 23.30 -10.90 -36.86
N GLY A 11 24.57 -10.57 -36.62
CA GLY A 11 25.05 -10.14 -35.29
C GLY A 11 24.42 -8.83 -34.84
N CYS A 12 24.25 -7.86 -35.74
CA CYS A 12 23.57 -6.59 -35.47
C CYS A 12 22.12 -6.81 -35.05
N ILE A 13 21.36 -7.60 -35.82
CA ILE A 13 19.95 -7.91 -35.53
C ILE A 13 19.80 -8.65 -34.19
N LEU A 14 20.72 -9.57 -33.89
CA LEU A 14 20.76 -10.26 -32.59
C LEU A 14 20.98 -9.29 -31.43
N LEU A 15 21.93 -8.36 -31.57
CA LEU A 15 22.23 -7.37 -30.55
C LEU A 15 21.07 -6.38 -30.35
N GLU A 16 20.47 -5.89 -31.43
CA GLU A 16 19.29 -5.02 -31.38
C GLU A 16 18.11 -5.70 -30.69
N SER A 17 17.87 -6.97 -31.00
CA SER A 17 16.81 -7.76 -30.37
C SER A 17 17.09 -7.98 -28.87
N LEU A 18 18.35 -8.25 -28.50
CA LEU A 18 18.76 -8.44 -27.12
C LEU A 18 18.60 -7.16 -26.29
N ILE A 19 19.02 -6.01 -26.85
CA ILE A 19 18.85 -4.70 -26.20
C ILE A 19 17.36 -4.39 -26.05
N SER A 20 16.56 -4.61 -27.10
CA SER A 20 15.12 -4.38 -27.06
C SER A 20 14.45 -5.24 -25.99
N MET A 21 14.83 -6.51 -25.87
CA MET A 21 14.29 -7.42 -24.87
C MET A 21 14.69 -7.02 -23.44
N ALA A 22 15.94 -6.60 -23.24
CA ALA A 22 16.41 -6.12 -21.94
C ALA A 22 15.71 -4.82 -21.51
N LEU A 23 15.49 -3.89 -22.44
CA LEU A 23 14.76 -2.66 -22.17
C LEU A 23 13.29 -2.96 -21.85
N LEU A 24 12.66 -3.86 -22.61
CA LEU A 24 11.28 -4.24 -22.36
C LEU A 24 11.11 -4.92 -20.99
N SER A 25 11.98 -5.88 -20.65
CA SER A 25 11.90 -6.56 -19.36
C SER A 25 12.15 -5.61 -18.19
N PHE A 26 13.09 -4.67 -18.35
CA PHE A 26 13.34 -3.61 -17.37
C PHE A 26 12.10 -2.74 -17.17
N LEU A 27 11.50 -2.24 -18.26
CA LEU A 27 10.31 -1.38 -18.20
C LEU A 27 9.13 -2.10 -17.54
N VAL A 28 8.85 -3.35 -17.93
CA VAL A 28 7.76 -4.13 -17.34
C VAL A 28 7.99 -4.35 -15.84
N THR A 29 9.21 -4.72 -15.45
CA THR A 29 9.55 -4.95 -14.03
C THR A 29 9.43 -3.66 -13.22
N PHE A 30 9.93 -2.56 -13.77
CA PHE A 30 9.87 -1.24 -13.14
C PHE A 30 8.41 -0.79 -12.93
N LEU A 31 7.58 -0.88 -13.97
CA LEU A 31 6.16 -0.52 -13.89
C LEU A 31 5.39 -1.41 -12.91
N LEU A 32 5.64 -2.72 -12.94
CA LEU A 32 4.98 -3.67 -12.03
C LEU A 32 5.36 -3.38 -10.57
N SER A 33 6.63 -3.06 -10.32
CA SER A 33 7.13 -2.71 -8.99
C SER A 33 6.47 -1.41 -8.49
N ALA A 34 6.45 -0.37 -9.33
CA ALA A 34 5.81 0.90 -9.00
C ALA A 34 4.31 0.73 -8.70
N LEU A 35 3.59 -0.03 -9.54
CA LEU A 35 2.17 -0.29 -9.34
C LEU A 35 1.89 -1.10 -8.07
N THR A 36 2.70 -2.12 -7.80
CA THR A 36 2.53 -2.96 -6.60
C THR A 36 2.77 -2.16 -5.34
N ASN A 37 3.83 -1.33 -5.32
CA ASN A 37 4.11 -0.44 -4.19
C ASN A 37 2.97 0.56 -3.97
N SER A 38 2.45 1.17 -5.04
CA SER A 38 1.31 2.08 -4.96
C SER A 38 0.09 1.41 -4.35
N ARG A 39 -0.27 0.22 -4.85
CA ARG A 39 -1.42 -0.53 -4.33
C ARG A 39 -1.24 -0.92 -2.86
N GLN A 40 -0.05 -1.33 -2.46
CA GLN A 40 0.23 -1.68 -1.08
C GLN A 40 0.07 -0.48 -0.15
N GLN A 41 0.52 0.70 -0.59
CA GLN A 41 0.34 1.94 0.15
C GLN A 41 -1.15 2.32 0.24
N GLU A 42 -1.89 2.29 -0.87
CA GLU A 42 -3.34 2.55 -0.87
C GLU A 42 -4.10 1.61 0.07
N VAL A 43 -3.75 0.32 0.09
CA VAL A 43 -4.38 -0.64 1.01
C VAL A 43 -4.12 -0.28 2.47
N GLN A 44 -2.89 0.13 2.81
CA GLN A 44 -2.56 0.54 4.18
C GLN A 44 -3.28 1.82 4.59
N GLU A 45 -3.35 2.82 3.70
CA GLU A 45 -4.08 4.06 3.94
C GLU A 45 -5.58 3.79 4.10
N ASN A 46 -6.17 2.97 3.24
CA ASN A 46 -7.58 2.57 3.35
C ASN A 46 -7.88 1.83 4.66
N GLN A 47 -6.99 0.95 5.13
CA GLN A 47 -7.15 0.27 6.43
C GLN A 47 -7.15 1.25 7.61
N GLN A 48 -6.30 2.29 7.56
CA GLN A 48 -6.27 3.33 8.59
C GLN A 48 -7.56 4.16 8.57
N ILE A 49 -8.02 4.55 7.38
CA ILE A 49 -9.29 5.29 7.20
C ILE A 49 -10.46 4.45 7.73
N GLU A 50 -10.52 3.16 7.40
CA GLU A 50 -11.58 2.26 7.87
C GLU A 50 -11.59 2.15 9.40
N SER A 51 -10.43 1.99 10.02
CA SER A 51 -10.31 1.92 11.49
C SER A 51 -10.81 3.19 12.16
N LEU A 52 -10.53 4.37 11.58
CA LEU A 52 -11.03 5.65 12.06
C LEU A 52 -12.55 5.81 11.84
N ASN A 53 -13.07 5.36 10.70
CA ASN A 53 -14.50 5.38 10.42
C ASN A 53 -15.29 4.49 11.40
N VAL A 54 -14.79 3.28 11.68
CA VAL A 54 -15.38 2.38 12.67
C VAL A 54 -15.27 3.01 14.08
N ALA A 55 -14.16 3.66 14.41
CA ALA A 55 -14.02 4.37 15.67
C ALA A 55 -15.03 5.52 15.81
N GLN A 56 -15.22 6.32 14.77
CA GLN A 56 -16.23 7.37 14.74
C GLN A 56 -17.64 6.78 14.92
N MET A 57 -17.97 5.71 14.19
CA MET A 57 -19.26 5.03 14.31
C MET A 57 -19.50 4.50 15.73
N ALA A 58 -18.47 3.96 16.38
CA ALA A 58 -18.55 3.51 17.77
C ALA A 58 -18.86 4.67 18.73
N ILE A 59 -18.19 5.83 18.56
CA ILE A 59 -18.45 7.05 19.33
C ILE A 59 -19.89 7.53 19.12
N GLU A 60 -20.33 7.66 17.86
CA GLU A 60 -21.67 8.11 17.50
C GLU A 60 -22.76 7.18 18.02
N SER A 61 -22.48 5.87 18.04
CA SER A 61 -23.37 4.84 18.57
C SER A 61 -23.27 4.65 20.09
N GLN A 62 -22.41 5.43 20.77
CA GLN A 62 -22.13 5.34 22.21
C GLN A 62 -21.65 3.94 22.66
N LEU A 63 -20.98 3.22 21.76
CA LEU A 63 -20.42 1.89 22.01
C LEU A 63 -18.95 2.02 22.45
N MET A 64 -18.59 1.37 23.56
CA MET A 64 -17.19 1.30 24.02
C MET A 64 -16.35 0.29 23.22
N GLU A 65 -17.01 -0.64 22.52
CA GLU A 65 -16.37 -1.62 21.65
C GLU A 65 -17.21 -1.83 20.39
N LEU A 66 -16.57 -1.80 19.22
CA LEU A 66 -17.22 -2.07 17.95
C LEU A 66 -16.26 -2.85 17.04
N SER A 67 -16.73 -4.01 16.58
CA SER A 67 -16.02 -4.84 15.60
C SER A 67 -16.77 -4.80 14.27
N LEU A 68 -16.17 -4.20 13.25
CA LEU A 68 -16.78 -4.08 11.93
C LEU A 68 -15.69 -4.09 10.84
N ASN A 69 -15.97 -4.73 9.70
CA ASN A 69 -15.09 -4.79 8.53
C ASN A 69 -13.63 -5.21 8.80
N GLY A 70 -13.43 -6.03 9.84
CA GLY A 70 -12.10 -6.50 10.22
C GLY A 70 -11.30 -5.53 11.06
N SER A 71 -11.88 -4.42 11.53
CA SER A 71 -11.39 -3.55 12.61
C SER A 71 -12.08 -3.89 13.92
N VAL A 72 -11.35 -3.86 15.04
CA VAL A 72 -11.86 -4.10 16.40
C VAL A 72 -11.50 -2.91 17.27
N ILE A 73 -12.41 -1.94 17.30
CA ILE A 73 -12.21 -0.68 17.99
C ILE A 73 -12.62 -0.82 19.45
N LYS A 74 -11.73 -0.42 20.36
CA LYS A 74 -11.98 -0.27 21.79
C LYS A 74 -11.70 1.16 22.21
N ILE A 75 -12.69 1.76 22.86
CA ILE A 75 -12.64 3.12 23.38
C ILE A 75 -12.54 3.03 24.90
N ARG A 76 -11.51 3.65 25.47
CA ARG A 76 -11.36 3.83 26.91
C ARG A 76 -11.40 5.31 27.22
N GLN A 77 -12.33 5.69 28.08
CA GLN A 77 -12.44 7.06 28.58
C GLN A 77 -12.01 7.06 30.04
N ASP A 78 -10.97 7.83 30.33
CA ASP A 78 -10.60 8.25 31.67
C ASP A 78 -11.03 9.71 31.89
N SER A 79 -10.99 10.16 33.14
CA SER A 79 -11.28 11.53 33.56
C SER A 79 -10.49 12.61 32.82
N THR A 80 -9.32 12.27 32.26
CA THR A 80 -8.42 13.21 31.59
C THR A 80 -8.18 12.90 30.11
N GLU A 81 -8.54 11.71 29.63
CA GLU A 81 -8.18 11.27 28.29
C GLU A 81 -9.15 10.25 27.70
N THR A 82 -9.29 10.26 26.38
CA THR A 82 -9.96 9.22 25.60
C THR A 82 -8.95 8.54 24.69
N ILE A 83 -8.78 7.23 24.86
CA ILE A 83 -7.89 6.39 24.06
C ILE A 83 -8.75 5.51 23.16
N ILE A 84 -8.44 5.53 21.86
CA ILE A 84 -9.05 4.67 20.85
C ILE A 84 -7.98 3.71 20.34
N SER A 85 -8.30 2.42 20.35
CA SER A 85 -7.40 1.37 19.91
C SER A 85 -8.06 0.42 18.92
N ASP A 86 -7.32 0.00 17.90
CA ASP A 86 -7.69 -1.06 16.97
C ASP A 86 -6.80 -2.29 17.19
N HIS A 87 -7.38 -3.46 17.43
CA HIS A 87 -6.64 -4.70 17.77
C HIS A 87 -5.61 -4.52 18.92
N GLY A 88 -5.89 -3.60 19.85
CA GLY A 88 -5.00 -3.28 20.97
C GLY A 88 -3.85 -2.32 20.62
N LYS A 89 -3.72 -1.88 19.36
CA LYS A 89 -2.83 -0.79 18.96
C LYS A 89 -3.57 0.53 19.07
N GLU A 90 -2.97 1.49 19.76
CA GLU A 90 -3.51 2.86 19.84
C GLU A 90 -3.50 3.54 18.47
N ILE A 91 -4.64 4.09 18.06
CA ILE A 91 -4.80 4.81 16.80
C ILE A 91 -5.12 6.29 17.02
N LEU A 92 -5.71 6.65 18.16
CA LEU A 92 -6.00 8.04 18.51
C LEU A 92 -6.04 8.21 20.03
N ARG A 93 -5.48 9.32 20.50
CA ARG A 93 -5.57 9.79 21.89
C ARG A 93 -6.05 11.22 21.88
N LEU A 94 -7.06 11.49 22.70
CA LEU A 94 -7.66 12.81 22.88
C LEU A 94 -7.51 13.18 24.35
N GLU A 95 -6.93 14.34 24.63
CA GLU A 95 -6.89 14.88 25.99
C GLU A 95 -8.19 15.64 26.27
N ALA A 96 -8.72 15.52 27.49
CA ALA A 96 -9.88 16.29 27.91
C ALA A 96 -9.49 17.77 27.97
N GLN A 97 -10.06 18.59 27.08
CA GLN A 97 -9.87 20.02 27.09
C GLN A 97 -10.68 20.61 28.24
N ASN A 98 -10.00 20.87 29.37
CA ASN A 98 -10.51 21.66 30.49
C ASN A 98 -10.93 23.07 30.05
#